data_AF-A0ABD1SX55-F1
#
_entry.id   AF-A0ABD1SX55-F1
#
_cell.length_a   1.000
_cell.length_b   1.000
_cell.length_c   1.000
_cell.angle_alpha   90.00
_cell.angle_beta   90.00
_cell.angle_gamma   90.00
#
_symmetry.space_group_name_H-M   'P 1'
#
loop_
_entity.id
_entity.type
_entity.pdbx_description
1 polymer ?
#
loop_
_entity_poly.entity_id
_entity_poly.type
_entity_poly.pdbx_seq_one_letter_code
_entity_poly.pdbx_strand_id
1 'polypeptide(L)'
;MLKNMANSQAFKAKLVAFNKECKEKMKEEAALRTLKNKLAVFELEQSISREINKVDCLEEEVMTTKDLEDEAMGITKPGHAQEEDPLVKVNIGDGREDRPTFVSQMLSKEVSDQLIDLLKEYKDCFA
;
A
#
# COMPACT_ATOMS: atom_id res chain seq x y z
N MET A 1 -24.94 -30.08 64.01
CA MET A 1 -25.39 -29.98 62.61
C MET A 1 -25.24 -28.57 62.01
N LEU A 2 -25.64 -27.50 62.71
CA LEU A 2 -25.58 -26.11 62.20
C LEU A 2 -24.19 -25.64 61.71
N LYS A 3 -23.10 -25.98 62.43
CA LYS A 3 -21.73 -25.65 62.00
C LYS A 3 -21.33 -26.25 60.64
N ASN A 4 -21.81 -27.45 60.32
CA ASN A 4 -21.49 -28.12 59.04
C ASN A 4 -22.26 -27.50 57.87
N MET A 5 -23.51 -27.07 58.08
CA MET A 5 -24.29 -26.33 57.07
C MET A 5 -23.66 -24.96 56.78
N ALA A 6 -23.27 -24.22 57.82
CA ALA A 6 -22.59 -22.93 57.67
C ALA A 6 -21.27 -23.05 56.89
N ASN A 7 -20.47 -24.09 57.19
CA ASN A 7 -19.21 -24.34 56.47
C ASN A 7 -19.42 -24.73 55.00
N SER A 8 -20.45 -25.54 54.70
CA SER A 8 -20.80 -25.90 53.32
C SER A 8 -21.22 -24.67 52.51
N GLN A 9 -22.00 -23.78 53.11
CA GLN A 9 -22.47 -22.57 52.45
C GLN A 9 -21.34 -21.56 52.22
N ALA A 10 -20.41 -21.42 53.18
CA ALA A 10 -19.21 -20.60 53.03
C ALA A 10 -18.30 -21.10 51.89
N PHE A 11 -18.14 -22.42 51.75
CA PHE A 11 -17.35 -23.00 50.65
C PHE A 11 -17.99 -22.72 49.28
N LYS A 12 -19.32 -22.90 49.16
CA LYS A 12 -20.05 -22.57 47.92
C LYS A 12 -19.89 -21.11 47.54
N ALA A 13 -19.97 -20.19 48.51
CA ALA A 13 -19.78 -18.76 48.26
C ALA A 13 -18.36 -18.46 47.74
N LYS A 14 -17.33 -19.07 48.34
CA LYS A 14 -15.94 -18.94 47.87
C LYS A 14 -15.74 -19.46 46.44
N LEU A 15 -16.35 -20.60 46.11
CA LEU A 15 -16.26 -21.17 44.75
C LEU A 15 -16.91 -20.26 43.71
N VAL A 16 -18.06 -19.66 44.03
CA VAL A 16 -18.73 -18.70 43.13
C VAL A 16 -17.88 -17.45 42.94
N ALA A 17 -17.30 -16.91 44.01
CA ALA A 17 -16.40 -15.75 43.94
C ALA A 17 -15.17 -16.05 43.07
N PHE A 18 -14.53 -17.19 43.29
CA PHE A 18 -13.38 -17.64 42.48
C PHE A 18 -13.75 -17.79 41.00
N ASN A 19 -14.87 -18.44 40.68
CA ASN A 19 -15.32 -18.61 39.30
C ASN A 19 -15.64 -17.27 38.62
N LYS A 20 -16.15 -16.29 39.38
CA LYS A 20 -16.39 -14.93 38.87
C LYS A 20 -15.06 -14.25 38.54
N GLU A 21 -14.09 -14.28 39.46
CA GLU A 21 -12.76 -13.70 39.24
C GLU A 21 -12.06 -14.33 38.03
N CYS A 22 -12.12 -15.66 37.87
CA CYS A 22 -11.58 -16.35 36.70
C CYS A 22 -12.20 -15.87 35.39
N LYS A 23 -13.51 -15.60 35.36
CA LYS A 23 -14.20 -15.08 34.18
C LYS A 23 -13.76 -13.65 33.85
N GLU A 24 -13.56 -12.81 34.87
CA GLU A 24 -13.07 -11.45 34.68
C GLU A 24 -11.64 -11.46 34.13
N LYS A 25 -10.74 -12.29 34.67
CA LYS A 25 -9.37 -12.46 34.17
C LYS A 25 -9.33 -12.93 32.70
N MET A 26 -10.19 -13.87 32.31
CA MET A 26 -10.25 -14.30 30.90
C MET A 26 -10.70 -13.18 29.95
N LYS A 27 -11.61 -12.30 30.39
CA LYS A 27 -12.03 -11.14 29.59
C LYS A 27 -10.91 -10.10 29.47
N GLU A 28 -10.18 -9.86 30.54
CA GLU A 28 -9.01 -8.97 30.54
C GLU A 28 -7.92 -9.47 29.59
N GLU A 29 -7.61 -10.77 29.62
CA GLU A 29 -6.65 -11.39 28.71
C GLU A 29 -7.09 -11.26 27.23
N ALA A 30 -8.38 -11.46 26.95
CA ALA A 30 -8.94 -11.27 25.61
C ALA A 30 -8.83 -9.81 25.14
N ALA A 31 -9.08 -8.85 26.04
CA ALA A 31 -8.92 -7.42 25.74
C ALA A 31 -7.45 -7.06 25.47
N LEU A 32 -6.51 -7.56 26.28
CA LEU A 32 -5.07 -7.38 26.08
C LEU A 32 -4.60 -7.96 24.75
N ARG A 33 -5.07 -9.17 24.39
CA ARG A 33 -4.75 -9.78 23.10
C ARG A 33 -5.26 -8.95 21.93
N THR A 34 -6.47 -8.40 22.06
CA THR A 34 -7.06 -7.50 21.05
C THR A 34 -6.23 -6.23 20.91
N LEU A 35 -5.81 -5.62 22.02
CA LEU A 35 -5.00 -4.40 22.00
C LEU A 35 -3.63 -4.64 21.38
N LYS A 36 -2.99 -5.77 21.70
CA LYS A 36 -1.72 -6.19 21.11
C LYS A 36 -1.81 -6.32 19.59
N ASN A 37 -2.89 -6.94 19.09
CA ASN A 37 -3.10 -7.07 17.65
C ASN A 37 -3.30 -5.70 16.98
N LYS A 38 -4.06 -4.79 17.59
CA LYS A 38 -4.26 -3.43 17.06
C LYS A 38 -2.95 -2.64 17.00
N LEU A 39 -2.10 -2.78 18.01
CA LEU A 39 -0.80 -2.12 18.04
C LEU A 39 0.11 -2.62 16.91
N ALA A 40 0.15 -3.93 16.69
CA ALA A 40 0.93 -4.53 15.60
C ALA A 40 0.46 -4.05 14.22
N VAL A 41 -0.85 -3.89 14.01
CA VAL A 41 -1.40 -3.32 12.77
C VAL A 41 -0.96 -1.87 12.59
N PHE A 42 -1.06 -1.05 13.64
CA PHE A 42 -0.65 0.36 13.59
C PHE A 42 0.84 0.53 13.26
N GLU A 43 1.71 -0.30 13.85
CA GLU A 43 3.14 -0.29 13.55
C GLU A 43 3.42 -0.64 12.08
N LEU A 44 2.68 -1.62 11.53
CA LEU A 44 2.79 -2.01 10.13
C LEU A 44 2.31 -0.90 9.19
N GLU A 45 1.17 -0.26 9.48
CA GLU A 45 0.64 0.89 8.73
C GLU A 45 1.65 2.05 8.70
N GLN A 46 2.27 2.36 9.84
CA GLN A 46 3.30 3.39 9.93
C GLN A 46 4.58 3.01 9.16
N SER A 47 4.92 1.72 9.11
CA SER A 47 6.02 1.23 8.28
C SER A 47 5.74 1.38 6.78
N ILE A 48 4.54 0.97 6.34
CA ILE A 48 4.11 1.09 4.94
C ILE A 48 4.09 2.56 4.51
N SER A 49 3.52 3.43 5.34
CA SER A 49 3.45 4.88 5.05
C SER A 49 4.84 5.49 4.87
N ARG A 50 5.83 5.08 5.67
CA ARG A 50 7.22 5.52 5.51
C ARG A 50 7.85 5.02 4.22
N GLU A 51 7.50 3.83 3.77
CA GLU A 51 8.05 3.26 2.54
C GLU A 51 7.43 3.89 1.30
N ILE A 52 6.12 4.15 1.30
CA ILE A 52 5.43 4.90 0.22
C ILE A 52 6.09 6.26 0.02
N ASN A 53 6.31 7.00 1.12
CA ASN A 53 6.97 8.31 1.06
C ASN A 53 8.40 8.26 0.49
N LYS A 54 9.10 7.12 0.50
CA LYS A 54 10.42 6.99 -0.15
C LYS A 54 10.30 6.76 -1.65
N VAL A 55 9.24 6.07 -2.08
CA VAL A 55 9.00 5.77 -3.50
C VAL A 55 8.59 7.05 -4.23
N ASP A 56 7.79 7.92 -3.61
CA ASP A 56 7.40 9.22 -4.17
C ASP A 56 8.59 10.20 -4.37
N CYS A 57 9.74 9.95 -3.74
CA CYS A 57 10.95 10.77 -3.93
C CYS A 57 11.88 10.29 -5.06
N LEU A 58 11.53 9.22 -5.78
CA LEU A 58 12.35 8.67 -6.87
C LEU A 58 11.85 9.01 -8.28
N GLU A 59 10.83 9.86 -8.43
CA GLU A 59 10.25 10.21 -9.74
C GLU A 59 10.59 11.62 -10.27
N GLU A 60 11.50 12.39 -9.65
CA GLU A 60 11.86 13.74 -10.12
C GLU A 60 13.36 14.07 -10.24
N GLU A 61 14.22 13.10 -10.56
CA GLU A 61 15.59 13.41 -11.03
C GLU A 61 15.85 12.88 -12.45
N VAL A 62 15.06 13.39 -13.42
CA VAL A 62 15.62 13.64 -14.76
C VAL A 62 16.53 14.86 -14.61
N MET A 63 17.73 14.64 -14.07
CA MET A 63 18.82 15.59 -14.18
C MET A 63 19.13 15.72 -15.67
N THR A 64 18.81 16.90 -16.18
CA THR A 64 19.08 17.34 -17.55
C THR A 64 20.51 16.96 -17.94
N THR A 65 20.64 16.03 -18.89
CA THR A 65 21.90 15.75 -19.58
C THR A 65 22.18 16.89 -20.56
N LYS A 66 22.50 18.06 -20.00
CA LYS A 66 23.19 19.13 -20.70
C LYS A 66 24.22 19.65 -19.72
N ASP A 67 25.47 19.58 -20.17
CA ASP A 67 26.69 20.07 -19.52
C ASP A 67 27.45 18.98 -18.75
N LEU A 68 28.75 18.91 -19.07
CA LEU A 68 29.82 18.04 -18.55
C LEU A 68 30.23 16.86 -19.46
N GLU A 69 30.67 17.22 -20.67
CA GLU A 69 31.93 16.68 -21.19
C GLU A 69 33.06 17.05 -20.19
N ASP A 70 33.68 16.05 -19.55
CA ASP A 70 35.14 15.86 -19.49
C ASP A 70 35.61 14.95 -18.33
N GLU A 71 36.42 13.98 -18.74
CA GLU A 71 37.46 13.28 -17.97
C GLU A 71 37.10 12.30 -16.82
N ALA A 72 37.13 11.02 -17.19
CA ALA A 72 37.97 9.99 -16.58
C ALA A 72 38.16 9.99 -15.04
N MET A 73 37.38 9.18 -14.34
CA MET A 73 37.91 8.06 -13.53
C MET A 73 36.75 7.21 -12.98
N GLY A 74 36.94 5.89 -13.02
CA GLY A 74 35.88 4.91 -12.88
C GLY A 74 35.19 4.88 -11.52
N ILE A 75 33.86 4.77 -11.58
CA ILE A 75 33.06 3.78 -10.87
C ILE A 75 31.87 3.52 -11.79
N THR A 76 31.92 2.42 -12.56
CA THR A 76 30.72 1.92 -13.24
C THR A 76 29.80 1.33 -12.17
N LYS A 77 28.85 2.14 -11.67
CA LYS A 77 27.63 1.55 -11.13
C LYS A 77 26.94 0.87 -12.32
N PRO A 78 26.47 -0.38 -12.22
CA PRO A 78 25.57 -0.92 -13.21
C PRO A 78 24.28 -0.11 -13.08
N GLY A 79 24.20 1.01 -13.81
CA GLY A 79 22.96 1.68 -14.05
C GLY A 79 22.05 0.65 -14.68
N HIS A 80 20.91 0.39 -14.06
CA HIS A 80 19.82 -0.31 -14.71
C HIS A 80 19.59 0.41 -16.03
N ALA A 81 20.00 -0.20 -17.14
CA ALA A 81 19.57 0.24 -18.45
C ALA A 81 18.05 0.02 -18.43
N GLN A 82 17.30 1.06 -18.07
CA GLN A 82 15.87 1.09 -18.26
C GLN A 82 15.70 1.00 -19.77
N GLU A 83 15.22 -0.16 -20.23
CA GLU A 83 14.84 -0.37 -21.61
C GLU A 83 13.78 0.69 -21.94
N GLU A 84 14.10 1.59 -22.87
CA GLU A 84 13.18 2.66 -23.26
C GLU A 84 11.90 2.03 -23.83
N ASP A 85 10.75 2.38 -23.27
CA ASP A 85 9.45 1.95 -23.81
C ASP A 85 9.19 2.65 -25.15
N PRO A 86 9.23 1.94 -26.29
CA PRO A 86 9.02 2.58 -27.58
C PRO A 86 7.56 3.03 -27.71
N LEU A 87 7.34 4.32 -27.98
CA LEU A 87 5.99 4.88 -28.09
C LEU A 87 5.54 5.04 -29.56
N VAL A 88 4.24 4.94 -29.82
CA VAL A 88 3.58 5.26 -31.10
C VAL A 88 2.78 6.54 -30.97
N LYS A 89 2.95 7.45 -31.93
CA LYS A 89 2.12 8.65 -32.05
C LYS A 89 0.72 8.28 -32.58
N VAL A 90 -0.32 8.63 -31.84
CA VAL A 90 -1.73 8.43 -32.19
C VAL A 90 -2.46 9.77 -32.17
N ASN A 91 -3.32 10.03 -33.15
CA ASN A 91 -4.17 11.22 -33.14
C ASN A 91 -5.53 10.87 -32.52
N ILE A 92 -5.89 11.55 -31.43
CA ILE A 92 -7.18 11.40 -30.75
C ILE A 92 -8.18 12.50 -31.12
N GLY A 93 -7.78 13.42 -32.01
CA GLY A 93 -8.66 14.47 -32.54
C GLY A 93 -9.80 13.92 -33.41
N ASP A 94 -10.80 14.77 -33.66
CA ASP A 94 -11.96 14.47 -34.51
C ASP A 94 -11.74 14.80 -36.00
N GLY A 95 -10.49 15.02 -36.39
CA GLY A 95 -10.07 15.40 -37.74
C GLY A 95 -10.23 16.89 -38.06
N ARG A 96 -10.82 17.71 -37.17
CA ARG A 96 -10.83 19.18 -37.29
C ARG A 96 -9.62 19.79 -36.62
N GLU A 97 -9.21 19.23 -35.49
CA GLU A 97 -8.01 19.60 -34.74
C GLU A 97 -7.16 18.36 -34.50
N ASP A 98 -5.88 18.41 -34.88
CA ASP A 98 -4.93 17.34 -34.57
C ASP A 98 -4.54 17.39 -33.09
N ARG A 99 -4.81 16.30 -32.37
CA ARG A 99 -4.44 16.11 -30.97
C ARG A 99 -3.57 14.86 -30.84
N PRO A 100 -2.26 14.99 -31.09
CA PRO A 100 -1.35 13.86 -31.00
C PRO A 100 -1.08 13.48 -29.54
N THR A 101 -1.15 12.19 -29.26
CA THR A 101 -0.71 11.57 -28.01
C THR A 101 0.22 10.39 -28.32
N PHE A 102 0.82 9.80 -27.29
CA PHE A 102 1.76 8.69 -27.41
C PHE A 102 1.27 7.48 -26.61
N VAL A 103 1.25 6.31 -27.25
CA VAL A 103 0.84 5.04 -26.64
C VAL A 103 1.98 4.04 -26.75
N SER A 104 2.24 3.28 -25.69
CA SER A 104 3.30 2.26 -25.66
C SER A 104 3.12 1.19 -26.75
N GLN A 105 4.20 0.86 -27.45
CA GLN A 105 4.28 -0.27 -28.39
C GLN A 105 4.32 -1.62 -27.68
N MET A 106 4.60 -1.65 -26.37
CA MET A 106 4.67 -2.89 -25.60
C MET A 106 3.28 -3.44 -25.23
N LEU A 107 2.21 -2.65 -25.43
CA LEU A 107 0.84 -3.10 -25.22
C LEU A 107 0.42 -4.12 -26.28
N SER A 108 -0.36 -5.12 -25.87
CA SER A 108 -1.03 -5.99 -26.84
C SER A 108 -2.00 -5.18 -27.68
N LYS A 109 -2.19 -5.58 -28.94
CA LYS A 109 -3.04 -4.83 -29.89
C LYS A 109 -4.46 -4.61 -29.36
N GLU A 110 -5.04 -5.62 -28.71
CA GLU A 110 -6.38 -5.54 -28.12
C GLU A 110 -6.47 -4.45 -27.03
N VAL A 111 -5.44 -4.35 -26.19
CA VAL A 111 -5.37 -3.35 -25.12
C VAL A 111 -5.06 -1.97 -25.68
N SER A 112 -4.17 -1.88 -26.67
CA SER A 112 -3.86 -0.60 -27.32
C SER A 112 -5.09 -0.02 -28.03
N ASP A 113 -5.86 -0.85 -28.72
CA ASP A 113 -7.06 -0.42 -29.44
C ASP A 113 -8.12 0.09 -28.44
N GLN A 114 -8.37 -0.66 -27.35
CA GLN A 114 -9.29 -0.23 -26.28
C GLN A 114 -8.85 1.09 -25.62
N LEU A 115 -7.55 1.26 -25.36
CA LEU A 115 -7.01 2.48 -24.79
C LEU A 115 -7.18 3.67 -25.75
N ILE A 116 -6.91 3.49 -27.03
CA ILE A 116 -7.08 4.56 -28.04
C ILE A 116 -8.55 4.98 -28.15
N ASP A 117 -9.48 4.03 -28.12
CA ASP A 117 -10.91 4.31 -28.16
C ASP A 117 -11.35 5.11 -26.92
N LEU A 118 -10.87 4.72 -25.74
CA LEU A 118 -11.13 5.46 -24.50
C LEU A 118 -10.56 6.89 -24.55
N LEU A 119 -9.33 7.06 -25.04
CA LEU A 119 -8.71 8.38 -25.17
C LEU A 119 -9.47 9.29 -26.14
N LYS A 120 -10.07 8.73 -27.19
CA LYS A 120 -10.94 9.48 -28.12
C LYS A 120 -12.29 9.84 -27.50
N GLU A 121 -12.87 8.95 -26.69
CA GLU A 121 -14.12 9.21 -25.97
C GLU A 121 -13.95 10.38 -24.98
N TYR A 122 -12.82 10.43 -24.28
CA TYR A 122 -12.50 11.46 -23.28
C TYR A 122 -11.50 12.50 -23.78
N LYS A 123 -11.46 12.77 -25.09
CA LYS A 123 -10.48 13.68 -25.71
C LYS A 123 -10.43 15.08 -25.06
N ASP A 124 -11.55 15.56 -24.53
CA ASP A 124 -11.68 16.88 -23.91
C ASP A 124 -10.95 16.97 -22.55
N CYS A 125 -10.58 15.84 -21.95
CA CYS A 125 -9.84 15.79 -20.69
C CYS A 125 -8.33 15.96 -20.86
N PHE A 126 -7.79 15.75 -22.06
CA PHE A 126 -6.35 15.72 -22.34
C PHE A 126 -5.92 16.94 -23.17
N ALA A 127 -6.57 18.08 -22.88
CA ALA A 127 -6.55 19.34 -23.63
C ALA A 127 -5.17 19.85 -24.04
#